data_AF-G5CCL1-F1
#
_entry.id   AF-G5CCL1-F1
#
_cell.length_a   1.000
_cell.length_b   1.000
_cell.length_c   1.000
_cell.angle_alpha   90.00
_cell.angle_beta   90.00
_cell.angle_gamma   90.00
#
_symmetry.space_group_name_H-M   'P 1'
#
loop_
_entity.id
_entity.type
_entity.pdbx_description
1 polymer ?
#
loop_
_entity_poly.entity_id
_entity_poly.type
_entity_poly.pdbx_seq_one_letter_code
_entity_poly.pdbx_strand_id
1 'polypeptide(L)'
;MLQVNSTPIGADLMFETYDSIIHIDIKTTTDSNPADFGGKIQIGQNQTSYRVNKTNRGNPYPFKASLPTFYSNGKICLTYIIQIIYNNDEDKPKIISLFSIPNGALYDTYGDCVNAGKHKKELNKLNSRGDIRFLYKDASKFENLNNKPSRIKVIYPDNPSVDILKKYLGIKKL
;
A
#
# COMPACT_ATOMS: atom_id res chain seq x y z
N MET A 1 -16.19 -1.32 19.21
CA MET A 1 -16.70 -0.01 18.79
C MET A 1 -15.59 0.66 17.99
N LEU A 2 -15.82 1.05 16.73
CA LEU A 2 -14.79 1.73 15.91
C LEU A 2 -14.80 3.21 16.33
N GLN A 3 -13.72 3.68 16.94
CA GLN A 3 -13.56 5.10 17.28
C GLN A 3 -12.77 5.79 16.16
N VAL A 4 -13.32 6.87 15.61
CA VAL A 4 -12.64 7.72 14.64
C VAL A 4 -11.69 8.62 15.40
N ASN A 5 -10.40 8.56 15.08
CA ASN A 5 -9.36 9.34 15.76
C ASN A 5 -8.70 10.31 14.79
N SER A 6 -8.66 11.60 15.14
CA SER A 6 -7.85 12.60 14.45
C SER A 6 -6.44 12.61 15.05
N THR A 7 -5.52 11.83 14.48
CA THR A 7 -4.09 12.01 14.77
C THR A 7 -3.47 12.96 13.73
N PRO A 8 -2.39 13.69 14.08
CA PRO A 8 -1.75 14.62 13.15
C PRO A 8 -1.03 13.94 11.95
N ILE A 9 -1.27 12.64 11.71
CA ILE A 9 -0.54 11.85 10.71
C ILE A 9 -1.50 11.17 9.71
N GLY A 10 -1.62 11.78 8.53
CA GLY A 10 -1.26 11.16 7.24
C GLY A 10 -2.26 10.30 6.46
N ALA A 11 -3.23 9.65 7.09
CA ALA A 11 -4.21 8.81 6.40
C ALA A 11 -5.55 9.51 6.22
N ASP A 12 -6.25 9.24 5.12
CA ASP A 12 -7.58 9.79 4.86
C ASP A 12 -8.59 9.33 5.91
N LEU A 13 -8.47 8.07 6.35
CA LEU A 13 -9.29 7.49 7.40
C LEU A 13 -8.41 6.78 8.43
N MET A 14 -8.75 6.95 9.70
CA MET A 14 -8.10 6.26 10.82
C MET A 14 -9.15 5.72 11.79
N PHE A 15 -9.01 4.44 12.14
CA PHE A 15 -9.89 3.76 13.08
C PHE A 15 -9.08 3.07 14.17
N GLU A 16 -9.56 3.17 15.40
CA GLU A 16 -9.05 2.36 16.50
C GLU A 16 -9.97 1.16 16.76
N THR A 17 -9.37 -0.03 16.87
CA THR A 17 -10.04 -1.26 17.27
C THR A 17 -9.54 -1.69 18.65
N TYR A 18 -9.95 -2.88 19.11
CA TYR A 18 -9.47 -3.42 20.38
C TYR A 18 -7.95 -3.69 20.37
N ASP A 19 -7.41 -4.21 19.27
CA ASP A 19 -6.02 -4.70 19.17
C ASP A 19 -5.13 -3.93 18.18
N SER A 20 -5.73 -3.03 17.39
CA SER A 20 -5.06 -2.39 16.27
C SER A 20 -5.50 -0.95 16.05
N ILE A 21 -4.62 -0.20 15.39
CA ILE A 21 -4.93 1.10 14.81
C ILE A 21 -4.82 0.94 13.30
N ILE A 22 -5.91 1.22 12.60
CA ILE A 22 -6.08 1.00 11.16
C ILE A 22 -6.01 2.34 10.45
N HIS A 23 -5.10 2.45 9.49
CA HIS A 23 -4.97 3.56 8.54
C HIS A 23 -5.48 3.10 7.18
N ILE A 24 -6.35 3.90 6.57
CA ILE A 24 -6.83 3.68 5.21
C ILE A 24 -6.57 4.95 4.40
N ASP A 25 -5.87 4.78 3.29
CA ASP A 25 -5.55 5.84 2.33
C ASP A 25 -6.25 5.56 1.01
N ILE A 26 -6.80 6.58 0.36
CA ILE A 26 -7.55 6.46 -0.89
C ILE A 26 -6.72 7.07 -2.02
N LYS A 27 -6.48 6.29 -3.08
CA LYS A 27 -5.72 6.72 -4.25
C LYS A 27 -6.55 6.57 -5.51
N THR A 28 -6.77 7.67 -6.20
CA THR A 28 -7.47 7.71 -7.48
C THR A 28 -6.46 7.88 -8.61
N THR A 29 -6.72 7.25 -9.76
CA THR A 29 -5.90 7.44 -10.97
C THR A 29 -6.73 7.16 -12.21
N THR A 30 -6.48 7.92 -13.27
CA THR A 30 -7.14 7.74 -14.56
C THR A 30 -6.51 6.57 -15.31
N ASP A 31 -7.30 5.78 -16.04
CA ASP A 31 -6.81 4.61 -16.78
C ASP A 31 -5.92 4.95 -18.00
N SER A 32 -5.74 6.24 -18.28
CA SER A 32 -4.82 6.77 -19.30
C SER A 32 -3.34 6.65 -18.93
N ASN A 33 -2.98 6.39 -17.66
CA ASN A 33 -1.58 6.27 -17.24
C ASN A 33 -1.24 4.94 -16.53
N PRO A 34 -1.16 3.80 -17.25
CA PRO A 34 -0.80 2.50 -16.66
C PRO A 34 0.58 2.47 -15.97
N ALA A 35 1.45 3.46 -16.20
CA ALA A 35 2.69 3.54 -15.44
C ALA A 35 2.45 3.86 -13.96
N ASP A 36 1.27 4.37 -13.61
CA ASP A 36 0.86 4.77 -12.27
C ASP A 36 0.08 3.68 -11.51
N PHE A 37 -0.46 2.70 -12.24
CA PHE A 37 -1.21 1.59 -11.68
C PHE A 37 -0.87 0.28 -12.41
N GLY A 38 -0.59 -0.80 -11.68
CA GLY A 38 -0.22 -2.08 -12.25
C GLY A 38 1.04 -2.66 -11.61
N GLY A 39 0.85 -3.64 -10.75
CA GLY A 39 1.88 -4.31 -9.96
C GLY A 39 2.50 -3.47 -8.83
N LYS A 40 2.10 -2.20 -8.67
CA LYS A 40 2.70 -1.28 -7.68
C LYS A 40 1.74 -0.20 -7.19
N ILE A 41 2.01 0.31 -5.98
CA ILE A 41 1.32 1.46 -5.37
C ILE A 41 2.36 2.44 -4.83
N GLN A 42 2.16 3.73 -5.09
CA GLN A 42 2.98 4.76 -4.50
C GLN A 42 2.56 5.04 -3.05
N ILE A 43 3.51 5.09 -2.13
CA ILE A 43 3.24 5.27 -0.69
C ILE A 43 4.23 6.30 -0.13
N GLY A 44 3.71 7.32 0.56
CA GLY A 44 4.52 8.31 1.27
C GLY A 44 4.94 7.86 2.67
N GLN A 45 5.93 8.52 3.26
CA GLN A 45 6.44 8.19 4.61
C GLN A 45 5.32 8.18 5.69
N ASN A 46 4.35 9.08 5.59
CA ASN A 46 3.24 9.20 6.55
C ASN A 46 2.09 8.20 6.34
N GLN A 47 2.22 7.31 5.35
CA GLN A 47 1.14 6.41 4.93
C GLN A 47 1.46 4.93 5.22
N THR A 48 2.61 4.61 5.82
CA THR A 48 3.00 3.22 6.12
C THR A 48 3.91 3.15 7.33
N SER A 49 3.98 1.98 7.95
CA SER A 49 5.00 1.60 8.94
C SER A 49 6.14 0.78 8.33
N TYR A 50 6.03 0.39 7.05
CA TYR A 50 7.04 -0.40 6.34
C TYR A 50 8.22 0.46 5.93
N ARG A 51 9.41 0.14 6.46
CA ARG A 51 10.67 0.81 6.14
C ARG A 51 11.54 -0.06 5.24
N VAL A 52 12.35 0.56 4.40
CA VAL A 52 13.36 -0.13 3.58
C VAL A 52 14.64 0.68 3.52
N ASN A 53 15.76 0.01 3.25
CA ASN A 53 17.03 0.68 2.96
C ASN A 53 17.51 0.46 1.53
N LYS A 54 16.87 -0.45 0.80
CA LYS A 54 17.19 -0.75 -0.59
C LYS A 54 15.89 -0.88 -1.40
N THR A 55 16.01 -0.77 -2.72
CA THR A 55 14.96 -1.23 -3.62
C THR A 55 15.06 -2.74 -3.84
N ASN A 56 14.06 -3.34 -4.47
CA ASN A 56 14.06 -4.76 -4.86
C ASN A 56 15.23 -5.14 -5.81
N ARG A 57 15.90 -4.16 -6.41
CA ARG A 57 17.11 -4.34 -7.23
C ARG A 57 18.41 -4.23 -6.42
N GLY A 58 18.32 -4.08 -5.11
CA GLY A 58 19.48 -3.91 -4.22
C GLY A 58 20.08 -2.50 -4.19
N ASN A 59 19.50 -1.53 -4.91
CA ASN A 59 20.01 -0.17 -4.94
C ASN A 59 19.77 0.54 -3.59
N PRO A 60 20.75 1.27 -3.02
CA PRO A 60 20.55 2.06 -1.81
C PRO A 60 19.38 3.03 -1.96
N TYR A 61 18.41 2.91 -1.06
CA TYR A 61 17.18 3.70 -1.04
C TYR A 61 16.66 3.83 0.39
N PRO A 62 17.27 4.69 1.23
CA PRO A 62 16.86 4.83 2.62
C PRO A 62 15.48 5.46 2.69
N PHE A 63 14.48 4.68 3.09
CA PHE A 63 13.11 5.13 3.29
C PHE A 63 12.70 4.84 4.73
N LYS A 64 12.52 5.92 5.50
CA LYS A 64 12.03 5.90 6.87
C LYS A 64 10.51 6.11 6.85
N ALA A 65 9.80 5.09 7.30
CA ALA A 65 8.38 5.18 7.59
C ALA A 65 8.13 6.10 8.80
N SER A 66 7.04 6.87 8.75
CA SER A 66 6.63 7.76 9.86
C SER A 66 5.56 7.13 10.75
N LEU A 67 4.76 6.18 10.25
CA LEU A 67 3.86 5.43 11.11
C LEU A 67 4.68 4.42 11.93
N PRO A 68 4.36 4.25 13.22
CA PRO A 68 5.08 3.29 14.04
C PRO A 68 4.63 1.87 13.67
N THR A 69 5.50 0.88 13.91
CA THR A 69 5.13 -0.54 13.81
C THR A 69 4.03 -0.89 14.82
N PHE A 70 4.19 -0.39 16.04
CA PHE A 70 3.25 -0.50 17.15
C PHE A 70 3.09 0.89 17.79
N TYR A 71 1.86 1.26 18.12
CA TYR A 71 1.59 2.50 18.85
C TYR A 71 2.02 2.37 20.32
N SER A 72 2.13 3.51 21.02
CA SER A 72 2.55 3.56 22.42
C SER A 72 1.67 2.75 23.37
N ASN A 73 0.41 2.52 23.01
CA ASN A 73 -0.54 1.67 23.72
C ASN A 73 -0.43 0.17 23.36
N GLY A 74 0.61 -0.24 22.62
CA GLY A 74 0.86 -1.63 22.23
C GLY A 74 0.06 -2.10 21.01
N LYS A 75 -0.87 -1.31 20.48
CA LYS A 75 -1.69 -1.70 19.32
C LYS A 75 -0.87 -1.71 18.04
N ILE A 76 -1.06 -2.73 17.21
CA ILE A 76 -0.36 -2.84 15.92
C ILE A 76 -0.92 -1.82 14.92
N CYS A 77 -0.03 -1.19 14.13
CA CYS A 77 -0.42 -0.31 13.04
C CYS A 77 -0.73 -1.12 11.77
N LEU A 78 -1.99 -1.14 11.34
CA LEU A 78 -2.39 -1.74 10.07
C LEU A 78 -2.61 -0.66 9.02
N THR A 79 -2.08 -0.87 7.83
CA THR A 79 -2.18 0.08 6.73
C THR A 79 -2.88 -0.58 5.55
N TYR A 80 -3.92 0.10 5.06
CA TYR A 80 -4.66 -0.29 3.87
C TYR A 80 -4.69 0.84 2.87
N ILE A 81 -4.73 0.49 1.59
CA ILE A 81 -4.91 1.45 0.50
C ILE A 81 -6.10 1.02 -0.34
N ILE A 82 -7.03 1.92 -0.59
CA ILE A 82 -8.08 1.76 -1.58
C ILE A 82 -7.61 2.44 -2.86
N GLN A 83 -7.36 1.67 -3.93
CA GLN A 83 -7.09 2.22 -5.25
C GLN A 83 -8.36 2.20 -6.10
N ILE A 84 -8.70 3.36 -6.65
CA ILE A 84 -9.81 3.53 -7.59
C ILE A 84 -9.20 3.93 -8.94
N ILE A 85 -9.35 3.06 -9.92
CA ILE A 85 -8.96 3.37 -11.31
C ILE A 85 -10.23 3.68 -12.07
N TYR A 86 -10.26 4.83 -12.74
CA TYR A 86 -11.45 5.32 -13.43
C TYR A 86 -11.10 5.90 -14.79
N ASN A 87 -12.12 6.16 -15.59
CA ASN A 87 -12.02 6.89 -16.85
C ASN A 87 -12.96 8.10 -16.77
N ASN A 88 -12.59 9.23 -17.39
CA ASN A 88 -13.40 10.46 -17.32
C ASN A 88 -14.69 10.38 -18.15
N ASP A 89 -14.75 9.46 -19.11
CA ASP A 89 -15.86 9.29 -20.05
C ASP A 89 -16.87 8.22 -19.57
N GLU A 90 -16.66 7.63 -18.39
CA GLU A 90 -17.51 6.57 -17.84
C GLU A 90 -17.90 6.84 -16.39
N ASP A 91 -19.17 6.61 -16.05
CA ASP A 91 -19.71 6.84 -14.69
C ASP A 91 -19.18 5.84 -13.66
N LYS A 92 -18.73 4.66 -14.11
CA LYS A 92 -18.29 3.57 -13.23
C LYS A 92 -16.77 3.49 -13.20
N PRO A 93 -16.17 3.21 -12.03
CA PRO A 93 -14.75 2.92 -11.97
C PRO A 93 -14.43 1.67 -12.80
N LYS A 94 -13.22 1.58 -13.32
CA LYS A 94 -12.72 0.37 -13.98
C LYS A 94 -12.45 -0.75 -13.00
N ILE A 95 -11.87 -0.39 -11.85
CA ILE A 95 -11.64 -1.29 -10.73
C ILE A 95 -11.53 -0.49 -9.43
N ILE A 96 -12.05 -1.05 -8.34
CA ILE A 96 -11.77 -0.62 -6.97
C ILE A 96 -11.08 -1.78 -6.27
N SER A 97 -9.89 -1.55 -5.72
CA SER A 97 -9.09 -2.58 -5.05
C SER A 97 -8.62 -2.11 -3.68
N LEU A 98 -8.72 -2.99 -2.68
CA LEU A 98 -8.17 -2.82 -1.35
C LEU A 98 -6.86 -3.60 -1.24
N PHE A 99 -5.82 -2.94 -0.76
CA PHE A 99 -4.49 -3.52 -0.57
C PHE A 99 -4.11 -3.46 0.91
N SER A 100 -3.67 -4.59 1.47
CA SER A 100 -3.08 -4.66 2.79
C SER A 100 -1.57 -4.50 2.69
N ILE A 101 -1.05 -3.34 3.11
CA ILE A 101 0.37 -3.04 3.11
C ILE A 101 1.03 -3.76 4.30
N PRO A 102 2.16 -4.46 4.12
CA PRO A 102 2.86 -5.10 5.23
C PRO A 102 3.21 -4.09 6.32
N ASN A 103 2.94 -4.45 7.58
CA ASN A 103 3.42 -3.70 8.73
C ASN A 103 4.96 -3.81 8.84
N GLY A 104 5.62 -2.82 9.42
CA GLY A 104 7.08 -2.79 9.59
C GLY A 104 7.70 -4.01 10.30
N ALA A 105 6.94 -4.73 11.13
CA ALA A 105 7.38 -5.97 11.78
C ALA A 105 7.56 -7.14 10.80
N LEU A 106 6.99 -7.05 9.59
CA LEU A 106 7.03 -8.10 8.58
C LEU A 106 8.19 -7.93 7.59
N TYR A 107 9.19 -7.10 7.91
CA TYR A 107 10.34 -6.88 7.02
C TYR A 107 11.09 -8.18 6.72
N ASP A 108 11.30 -9.03 7.72
CA ASP A 108 12.00 -10.32 7.53
C ASP A 108 11.22 -11.28 6.63
N THR A 109 9.91 -11.07 6.48
CA THR A 109 9.05 -11.85 5.59
C THR A 109 9.09 -11.34 4.14
N TYR A 110 9.03 -10.02 3.94
CA TYR A 110 8.81 -9.43 2.60
C TYR A 110 10.04 -8.73 2.00
N GLY A 111 11.06 -8.44 2.81
CA GLY A 111 12.31 -7.79 2.40
C GLY A 111 12.10 -6.46 1.67
N ASP A 112 13.00 -6.16 0.73
CA ASP A 112 12.99 -4.94 -0.07
C ASP A 112 11.95 -4.99 -1.21
N CYS A 113 10.67 -5.24 -0.92
CA CYS A 113 9.57 -5.37 -1.88
C CYS A 113 9.09 -4.04 -2.50
N VAL A 114 10.01 -3.12 -2.79
CA VAL A 114 9.70 -1.77 -3.24
C VAL A 114 10.60 -1.31 -4.39
N ASN A 115 10.05 -0.44 -5.24
CA ASN A 115 10.80 0.37 -6.19
C ASN A 115 10.99 1.80 -5.66
N ALA A 116 11.88 2.55 -6.30
CA ALA A 116 12.02 3.99 -6.05
C ALA A 116 10.69 4.73 -6.28
N GLY A 117 10.41 5.72 -5.41
CA GLY A 117 9.28 6.63 -5.49
C GLY A 117 9.26 7.51 -6.74
N LYS A 118 8.21 8.34 -6.89
CA LYS A 118 8.08 9.30 -8.00
C LYS A 118 8.74 10.64 -7.68
N HIS A 119 8.74 11.03 -6.41
CA HIS A 119 9.11 12.37 -5.99
C HIS A 119 10.62 12.50 -5.74
N LYS A 120 11.04 13.70 -5.27
CA LYS A 120 12.42 14.20 -5.22
C LYS A 120 13.49 13.11 -5.05
N LYS A 121 14.51 13.18 -5.93
CA LYS A 121 15.72 12.35 -5.85
C LYS A 121 16.68 12.78 -4.74
N GLU A 122 16.32 13.76 -3.93
CA GLU A 122 17.12 14.18 -2.79
C GLU A 122 16.59 13.54 -1.52
N LEU A 123 17.48 13.34 -0.55
CA LEU A 123 17.06 12.95 0.79
C LEU A 123 16.47 14.16 1.50
N ASN A 124 15.43 13.94 2.29
CA ASN A 124 14.90 14.96 3.18
C ASN A 124 15.85 15.19 4.38
N LYS A 125 15.50 16.14 5.25
CA LYS A 125 16.26 16.47 6.47
C LYS A 125 16.47 15.27 7.43
N LEU A 126 15.72 14.17 7.25
CA LEU A 126 15.85 12.93 8.02
C LEU A 126 16.76 11.90 7.34
N ASN A 127 17.50 12.28 6.29
CA ASN A 127 18.26 11.38 5.43
C ASN A 127 17.39 10.25 4.85
N SER A 128 16.16 10.59 4.45
CA SER A 128 15.18 9.64 3.92
C SER A 128 14.58 10.09 2.59
N ARG A 129 14.20 9.12 1.78
CA ARG A 129 13.32 9.28 0.63
C ARG A 129 11.90 9.61 1.11
N GLY A 130 11.19 10.44 0.35
CA GLY A 130 9.84 10.89 0.71
C GLY A 130 8.74 9.89 0.35
N ASP A 131 9.00 8.99 -0.59
CA ASP A 131 8.05 8.01 -1.06
C ASP A 131 8.73 6.75 -1.62
N ILE A 132 7.94 5.69 -1.72
CA ILE A 132 8.30 4.39 -2.32
C ILE A 132 7.21 3.98 -3.31
N ARG A 133 7.53 3.04 -4.20
CA ARG A 133 6.54 2.29 -4.98
C ARG A 133 6.50 0.85 -4.45
N PHE A 134 5.58 0.56 -3.54
CA PHE A 134 5.37 -0.78 -3.02
C PHE A 134 4.94 -1.74 -4.13
N LEU A 135 5.62 -2.88 -4.25
CA LEU A 135 5.39 -3.86 -5.32
C LEU A 135 4.47 -4.97 -4.80
N TYR A 136 3.17 -4.70 -4.79
CA TYR A 136 2.18 -5.68 -4.33
C TYR A 136 2.20 -6.98 -5.14
N LYS A 137 2.74 -6.99 -6.36
CA LYS A 137 2.93 -8.24 -7.12
C LYS A 137 3.95 -9.18 -6.45
N ASP A 138 4.96 -8.62 -5.79
CA ASP A 138 6.05 -9.34 -5.13
C ASP A 138 5.69 -9.67 -3.66
N ALA A 139 4.72 -8.95 -3.10
CA ALA A 139 4.19 -9.15 -1.74
C ALA A 139 2.65 -9.31 -1.76
N SER A 140 2.13 -10.15 -2.66
CA SER A 140 0.69 -10.27 -2.91
C SER A 140 -0.04 -11.15 -1.89
N LYS A 141 0.67 -11.97 -1.10
CA LYS A 141 0.09 -12.96 -0.20
C LYS A 141 0.46 -12.71 1.27
N PHE A 142 -0.38 -13.17 2.18
CA PHE A 142 -0.07 -13.28 3.60
C PHE A 142 0.78 -14.54 3.84
N GLU A 143 2.10 -14.43 3.72
CA GLU A 143 3.04 -15.57 3.73
C GLU A 143 3.02 -16.38 5.03
N ASN A 144 2.72 -15.71 6.14
CA ASN A 144 2.73 -16.30 7.49
C ASN A 144 1.37 -16.89 7.91
N LEU A 145 0.37 -16.87 7.02
CA LEU A 145 -0.96 -17.46 7.27
C LEU A 145 -1.13 -18.76 6.48
N ASN A 146 -1.90 -19.70 7.04
CA ASN A 146 -2.29 -20.92 6.34
C ASN A 146 -3.00 -20.58 5.02
N ASN A 147 -2.71 -21.35 3.98
CA ASN A 147 -3.21 -21.16 2.61
C ASN A 147 -2.80 -19.85 1.92
N LYS A 148 -1.97 -19.01 2.57
CA LYS A 148 -1.38 -17.79 2.00
C LYS A 148 -2.40 -16.94 1.24
N PRO A 149 -3.47 -16.45 1.89
CA PRO A 149 -4.52 -15.68 1.24
C PRO A 149 -3.97 -14.39 0.63
N SER A 150 -4.73 -13.80 -0.29
CA SER A 150 -4.34 -12.53 -0.93
C SER A 150 -4.34 -11.38 0.04
N ARG A 151 -3.35 -10.48 -0.10
CA ARG A 151 -3.34 -9.12 0.48
C ARG A 151 -4.16 -8.13 -0.35
N ILE A 152 -4.70 -8.58 -1.48
CA ILE A 152 -5.44 -7.77 -2.44
C ILE A 152 -6.87 -8.28 -2.47
N LYS A 153 -7.83 -7.37 -2.29
CA LYS A 153 -9.25 -7.65 -2.50
C LYS A 153 -9.78 -6.69 -3.56
N VAL A 154 -10.34 -7.23 -4.64
CA VAL A 154 -11.10 -6.42 -5.58
C VAL A 154 -12.50 -6.23 -5.01
N ILE A 155 -12.89 -4.97 -4.85
CA ILE A 155 -14.22 -4.55 -4.37
C ILE A 155 -15.16 -4.36 -5.56
N TYR A 156 -14.63 -3.87 -6.69
CA TYR A 156 -15.39 -3.69 -7.91
C TYR A 156 -14.48 -3.93 -9.12
N PRO A 157 -14.95 -4.57 -10.20
CA PRO A 157 -16.25 -5.25 -10.29
C PRO A 157 -16.26 -6.51 -9.41
N ASP A 158 -17.46 -6.94 -9.03
CA ASP A 158 -17.62 -8.26 -8.43
C ASP A 158 -17.16 -9.34 -9.42
N ASN A 159 -16.36 -10.30 -8.95
CA ASN A 159 -15.79 -11.37 -9.77
C ASN A 159 -15.03 -10.86 -11.02
N PRO A 160 -13.93 -10.10 -10.85
CA PRO A 160 -13.19 -9.52 -11.97
C PRO A 160 -12.63 -10.60 -12.88
N SER A 161 -12.72 -10.39 -14.20
CA SER A 161 -12.09 -11.27 -15.17
C SER A 161 -10.56 -11.23 -15.05
N VAL A 162 -9.89 -12.29 -15.51
CA VAL A 162 -8.42 -12.33 -15.56
C VAL A 162 -7.85 -11.16 -16.38
N ASP A 163 -8.57 -10.70 -17.40
CA ASP A 163 -8.13 -9.56 -18.23
C ASP A 163 -8.22 -8.23 -17.48
N ILE A 164 -9.23 -8.04 -16.63
CA ILE A 164 -9.31 -6.89 -15.72
C ILE A 164 -8.14 -6.92 -14.73
N LEU A 165 -7.88 -8.08 -14.11
CA LEU A 165 -6.77 -8.25 -13.17
C LEU A 165 -5.42 -7.97 -13.84
N LYS A 166 -5.18 -8.49 -15.04
CA LYS A 166 -3.94 -8.23 -15.79
C LYS A 166 -3.81 -6.76 -16.17
N LYS A 167 -4.88 -6.17 -16.71
CA LYS A 167 -4.87 -4.80 -17.22
C LYS A 167 -4.62 -3.78 -16.12
N TYR A 168 -5.32 -3.92 -14.99
CA TYR A 168 -5.33 -2.88 -13.95
C TYR A 168 -4.46 -3.20 -12.74
N LEU A 169 -4.21 -4.48 -12.46
CA LEU A 169 -3.39 -4.92 -11.33
C LEU A 169 -2.06 -5.57 -11.75
N GLY A 170 -1.89 -5.93 -13.03
CA GLY A 170 -0.67 -6.62 -13.49
C GLY A 170 -0.50 -8.03 -12.91
N ILE A 171 -1.59 -8.65 -12.42
CA ILE A 171 -1.60 -10.01 -11.86
C ILE A 171 -2.61 -10.90 -12.59
N LYS A 172 -2.40 -12.21 -12.57
CA LYS A 172 -3.31 -13.18 -13.23
C LYS A 172 -4.34 -13.79 -12.29
N LYS A 173 -4.08 -13.74 -10.98
CA LYS A 173 -4.91 -14.32 -9.91
C LYS A 173 -4.72 -13.54 -8.62
N LEU A 174 -5.76 -13.52 -7.80
CA LEU A 174 -5.69 -12.96 -6.44
C LEU A 174 -5.01 -13.91 -5.47
#